data_AF-I3CEE9-F1
#
_entry.id   AF-I3CEE9-F1
#
_cell.length_a   1.000
_cell.length_b   1.000
_cell.length_c   1.000
_cell.angle_alpha   90.00
_cell.angle_beta   90.00
_cell.angle_gamma   90.00
#
_symmetry.space_group_name_H-M   'P 1'
#
loop_
_entity.id
_entity.type
_entity.pdbx_description
1 polymer ?
#
loop_
_entity_poly.entity_id
_entity_poly.type
_entity_poly.pdbx_seq_one_letter_code
_entity_poly.pdbx_strand_id
1 'polypeptide(L)'
;MMEQTLKDMMTLTGLSEKDYEILRKYAPQLELWADALVTVFYDTLYAYEPTAAVFQDNERKTREGTLKAWYLAVVKGNYDKHFWEQQWTVGLIHIAKRVTNPYMLGMTSRLQQVFLNKCLCTFSQSETEQVYGAFKRMTDTIAGIIAEGYFINYIQAMENIGGFKQPLLQRMMALEIDKKLAALRS
;
A
#
# COMPACT_ATOMS: atom_id res chain seq x y z
N MET A 1 9.99 -14.62 -0.18
CA MET A 1 8.81 -14.12 -0.92
C MET A 1 8.82 -12.60 -0.92
N MET A 2 8.72 -11.93 0.23
CA MET A 2 8.81 -10.47 0.34
C MET A 2 10.02 -9.85 -0.40
N GLU A 3 11.23 -10.40 -0.23
CA GLU A 3 12.42 -9.86 -0.91
C GLU A 3 12.34 -9.91 -2.44
N GLN A 4 11.75 -10.98 -3.00
CA GLN A 4 11.54 -11.11 -4.44
C GLN A 4 10.47 -10.12 -4.93
N THR A 5 9.34 -10.04 -4.22
CA THR A 5 8.28 -9.06 -4.52
C THR A 5 8.82 -7.63 -4.46
N LEU A 6 9.65 -7.31 -3.45
CA LEU A 6 10.27 -6.00 -3.33
C LEU A 6 11.16 -5.70 -4.53
N LYS A 7 12.03 -6.64 -4.90
CA LYS A 7 12.89 -6.51 -6.07
C LYS A 7 12.09 -6.28 -7.35
N ASP A 8 11.02 -7.04 -7.57
CA ASP A 8 10.17 -6.93 -8.75
C ASP A 8 9.47 -5.57 -8.77
N MET A 9 8.88 -5.16 -7.64
CA MET A 9 8.20 -3.87 -7.52
C MET A 9 9.14 -2.69 -7.70
N MET A 10 10.34 -2.71 -7.11
CA MET A 10 11.34 -1.66 -7.30
C MET A 10 11.79 -1.57 -8.76
N THR A 11 12.01 -2.73 -9.41
CA THR A 11 12.41 -2.79 -10.82
C THR A 11 11.34 -2.21 -11.73
N LEU A 12 10.07 -2.59 -11.54
CA LEU A 12 8.97 -2.19 -12.42
C LEU A 12 8.49 -0.76 -12.18
N THR A 13 8.51 -0.28 -10.95
CA THR A 13 8.18 1.12 -10.64
C THR A 13 9.33 2.07 -10.93
N GLY A 14 10.56 1.56 -11.00
CA GLY A 14 11.79 2.36 -11.09
C GLY A 14 12.18 3.00 -9.76
N LEU A 15 11.67 2.50 -8.62
CA LEU A 15 12.04 2.99 -7.30
C LEU A 15 13.53 2.74 -7.04
N SER A 16 14.25 3.78 -6.65
CA SER A 16 15.70 3.73 -6.44
C SER A 16 16.16 4.59 -5.26
N GLU A 17 17.42 4.46 -4.88
CA GLU A 17 18.04 5.30 -3.82
C GLU A 17 17.89 6.81 -4.08
N LYS A 18 17.85 7.22 -5.36
CA LYS A 18 17.62 8.63 -5.72
C LYS A 18 16.25 9.12 -5.24
N ASP A 19 15.23 8.28 -5.28
CA ASP A 19 13.90 8.64 -4.78
C ASP A 19 13.92 8.82 -3.26
N TYR A 20 14.68 7.97 -2.56
CA TYR A 20 14.85 8.05 -1.11
C TYR A 20 15.54 9.36 -0.72
N GLU A 21 16.58 9.76 -1.46
CA GLU A 21 17.26 11.03 -1.28
C GLU A 21 16.35 12.22 -1.56
N ILE A 22 15.54 12.17 -2.62
CA ILE A 22 14.55 13.22 -2.93
C ILE A 22 13.56 13.35 -1.77
N LEU A 23 12.94 12.25 -1.33
CA LEU A 23 11.97 12.30 -0.24
C LEU A 23 12.58 12.89 1.04
N ARG A 24 13.77 12.43 1.44
CA ARG A 24 14.49 12.98 2.60
C ARG A 24 14.86 14.46 2.43
N LYS A 25 15.31 14.87 1.25
CA LYS A 25 15.66 16.27 0.94
C LYS A 25 14.47 17.20 1.13
N TYR A 26 13.28 16.79 0.66
CA TYR A 26 12.07 17.60 0.76
C TYR A 26 11.26 17.34 2.03
N ALA A 27 11.67 16.39 2.88
CA ALA A 27 10.97 16.01 4.10
C ALA A 27 10.51 17.21 4.96
N PRO A 28 11.33 18.25 5.22
CA PRO A 28 10.89 19.40 6.02
C PRO A 28 9.58 20.05 5.51
N GLN A 29 9.39 20.10 4.19
CA GLN A 29 8.15 20.62 3.59
C GLN A 29 7.04 19.57 3.54
N LEU A 30 7.37 18.30 3.26
CA LEU A 30 6.39 17.21 3.18
C LEU A 30 5.76 16.91 4.54
N GLU A 31 6.51 17.01 5.63
CA GLU A 31 6.01 16.78 7.00
C GLU A 31 4.85 17.73 7.36
N LEU A 32 4.86 18.96 6.85
CA LEU A 32 3.79 19.94 7.06
C LEU A 32 2.46 19.51 6.44
N TRP A 33 2.48 18.57 5.50
CA TRP A 33 1.29 18.08 4.80
C TRP A 33 0.61 16.91 5.50
N ALA A 34 1.27 16.32 6.51
CA ALA A 34 0.84 15.08 7.14
C ALA A 34 -0.59 15.16 7.68
N ASP A 35 -0.91 16.22 8.43
CA ASP A 35 -2.25 16.37 9.04
C ASP A 35 -3.35 16.53 7.99
N ALA A 36 -3.08 17.28 6.92
CA ALA A 36 -4.03 17.45 5.83
C ALA A 36 -4.26 16.15 5.05
N LEU A 37 -3.19 15.38 4.79
CA LEU A 37 -3.30 14.08 4.10
C LEU A 37 -4.08 13.06 4.93
N VAL A 38 -3.79 12.98 6.23
CA VAL A 38 -4.48 12.09 7.17
C VAL A 38 -5.96 12.45 7.27
N THR A 39 -6.28 13.74 7.37
CA THR A 39 -7.66 14.22 7.41
C THR A 39 -8.42 13.78 6.15
N VAL A 40 -7.88 14.06 4.95
CA VAL A 40 -8.52 13.67 3.69
C VAL A 40 -8.68 12.15 3.60
N PHE A 41 -7.71 11.37 4.07
CA PHE A 41 -7.79 9.91 4.06
C PHE A 41 -8.97 9.41 4.90
N TYR A 42 -9.06 9.82 6.17
CA TYR A 42 -10.12 9.33 7.05
C TYR A 42 -11.48 9.93 6.71
N ASP A 43 -11.57 11.19 6.30
CA ASP A 43 -12.83 11.76 5.81
C ASP A 43 -13.36 10.97 4.61
N THR A 44 -12.49 10.57 3.68
CA THR A 44 -12.88 9.74 2.53
C THR A 44 -13.41 8.37 2.98
N LEU A 45 -12.71 7.70 3.92
CA LEU A 45 -13.13 6.37 4.37
C LEU A 45 -14.44 6.39 5.17
N TYR A 46 -14.63 7.39 6.03
CA TYR A 46 -15.86 7.52 6.83
C TYR A 46 -17.04 8.03 6.01
N ALA A 47 -16.81 8.71 4.89
CA ALA A 47 -17.87 9.18 3.99
C ALA A 47 -18.46 8.07 3.09
N TYR A 48 -17.78 6.92 2.97
CA TYR A 48 -18.24 5.80 2.15
C TYR A 48 -18.60 4.61 3.06
N GLU A 49 -19.89 4.25 3.09
CA GLU A 49 -20.46 3.30 4.06
C GLU A 49 -19.68 1.97 4.16
N PRO A 50 -19.29 1.29 3.06
CA PRO A 50 -18.56 0.03 3.16
C PRO A 50 -17.19 0.15 3.83
N THR A 51 -16.50 1.28 3.67
CA THR A 51 -15.22 1.53 4.34
C THR A 51 -15.39 2.06 5.75
N ALA A 52 -16.46 2.79 6.03
CA ALA A 52 -16.80 3.25 7.37
C ALA A 52 -17.11 2.07 8.31
N ALA A 53 -17.80 1.04 7.80
CA ALA A 53 -18.18 -0.17 8.53
C ALA A 53 -16.98 -1.02 9.02
N VAL A 54 -15.76 -0.75 8.53
CA VAL A 54 -14.52 -1.40 9.01
C VAL A 54 -14.11 -0.91 10.40
N PHE A 55 -14.50 0.30 10.77
CA PHE A 55 -14.07 0.95 11.99
C PHE A 55 -15.04 0.67 13.14
N GLN A 56 -14.48 0.56 14.35
CA GLN A 56 -15.26 0.58 15.59
C GLN A 56 -15.35 2.02 16.14
N ASP A 57 -16.32 2.23 17.03
CA ASP A 57 -16.49 3.52 17.71
C ASP A 57 -15.19 3.98 18.37
N ASN A 58 -14.88 5.27 18.23
CA ASN A 58 -13.71 5.93 18.80
C ASN A 58 -12.34 5.46 18.26
N GLU A 59 -12.26 4.64 17.21
CA GLU A 59 -10.97 4.27 16.63
C GLU A 59 -10.28 5.41 15.87
N ARG A 60 -11.05 6.37 15.33
CA ARG A 60 -10.56 7.39 14.38
C ARG A 60 -9.28 8.09 14.85
N LYS A 61 -9.28 8.66 16.05
CA LYS A 61 -8.15 9.44 16.58
C LYS A 61 -6.86 8.62 16.66
N THR A 62 -6.95 7.37 17.13
CA THR A 62 -5.79 6.48 17.21
C THR A 62 -5.29 6.10 15.82
N ARG A 63 -6.21 5.84 14.89
CA ARG A 63 -5.90 5.45 13.52
C ARG A 63 -5.24 6.58 12.72
N GLU A 64 -5.74 7.81 12.88
CA GLU A 64 -5.12 9.02 12.34
C GLU A 64 -3.66 9.17 12.78
N GLY A 65 -3.37 8.92 14.07
CA GLY A 65 -2.00 8.89 14.59
C GLY A 65 -1.12 7.83 13.93
N THR A 66 -1.65 6.61 13.73
CA THR A 66 -0.92 5.53 13.04
C THR A 66 -0.59 5.89 11.59
N LEU A 67 -1.55 6.42 10.83
CA LEU A 67 -1.33 6.82 9.44
C LEU A 67 -0.35 8.00 9.35
N LYS A 68 -0.42 8.96 10.27
CA LYS A 68 0.53 10.06 10.34
C LYS A 68 1.95 9.54 10.53
N ALA A 69 2.16 8.64 11.50
CA ALA A 69 3.47 8.04 11.73
C ALA A 69 3.98 7.26 10.51
N TRP A 70 3.11 6.48 9.85
CA TRP A 70 3.43 5.78 8.61
C TRP A 70 3.84 6.75 7.49
N TYR A 71 3.07 7.81 7.25
CA TYR A 71 3.38 8.81 6.22
C TYR A 71 4.74 9.47 6.47
N LEU A 72 5.03 9.81 7.73
CA LEU A 72 6.32 10.37 8.10
C LEU A 72 7.45 9.36 7.82
N ALA A 73 7.27 8.08 8.16
CA ALA A 73 8.25 7.04 7.80
C ALA A 73 8.45 6.92 6.29
N VAL A 74 7.39 7.09 5.49
CA VAL A 74 7.46 7.08 4.02
C VAL A 74 8.25 8.26 3.45
N VAL A 75 8.14 9.46 4.03
CA VAL A 75 8.81 10.65 3.48
C VAL A 75 10.19 10.95 4.07
N LYS A 76 10.50 10.42 5.27
CA LYS A 76 11.77 10.72 5.96
C LYS A 76 12.51 9.50 6.52
N GLY A 77 11.96 8.31 6.36
CA GLY A 77 12.46 7.10 7.00
C GLY A 77 13.78 6.57 6.44
N ASN A 78 14.32 5.60 7.16
CA ASN A 78 15.36 4.71 6.68
C ASN A 78 14.65 3.52 6.02
N TYR A 79 14.78 3.38 4.70
CA TYR A 79 14.07 2.34 3.91
C TYR A 79 14.82 1.00 3.96
N ASP A 80 15.15 0.57 5.17
CA ASP A 80 15.85 -0.68 5.45
C ASP A 80 14.91 -1.89 5.37
N LYS A 81 15.45 -3.08 5.65
CA LYS A 81 14.67 -4.31 5.68
C LYS A 81 13.46 -4.22 6.62
N HIS A 82 13.62 -3.58 7.77
CA HIS A 82 12.57 -3.47 8.76
C HIS A 82 11.39 -2.62 8.24
N PHE A 83 11.68 -1.51 7.55
CA PHE A 83 10.65 -0.71 6.90
C PHE A 83 9.80 -1.55 5.93
N TRP A 84 10.43 -2.38 5.10
CA TRP A 84 9.72 -3.21 4.13
C TRP A 84 8.96 -4.39 4.76
N GLU A 85 9.51 -5.00 5.81
CA GLU A 85 8.83 -6.03 6.61
C GLU A 85 7.54 -5.49 7.27
N GLN A 86 7.56 -4.23 7.73
CA GLN A 86 6.36 -3.57 8.23
C GLN A 86 5.29 -3.45 7.13
N GLN A 87 5.66 -3.05 5.91
CA GLN A 87 4.69 -2.92 4.82
C GLN A 87 4.08 -4.27 4.45
N TRP A 88 4.90 -5.33 4.42
CA TRP A 88 4.41 -6.70 4.21
C TRP A 88 3.40 -7.11 5.30
N THR A 89 3.68 -6.75 6.55
CA THR A 89 2.82 -7.03 7.70
C THR A 89 1.49 -6.26 7.65
N VAL A 90 1.47 -5.05 7.07
CA VAL A 90 0.22 -4.29 6.87
C VAL A 90 -0.79 -5.08 6.03
N GLY A 91 -0.34 -5.91 5.08
CA GLY A 91 -1.21 -6.83 4.35
C GLY A 91 -2.01 -7.75 5.27
N LEU A 92 -1.37 -8.33 6.30
CA LEU A 92 -2.03 -9.15 7.31
C LEU A 92 -3.02 -8.35 8.18
N ILE A 93 -2.66 -7.11 8.53
CA ILE A 93 -3.55 -6.22 9.30
C ILE A 93 -4.81 -5.91 8.50
N HIS A 94 -4.69 -5.68 7.18
CA HIS A 94 -5.83 -5.46 6.31
C HIS A 94 -6.75 -6.68 6.23
N ILE A 95 -6.21 -7.91 6.17
CA ILE A 95 -7.03 -9.14 6.26
C ILE A 95 -7.83 -9.14 7.57
N ALA A 96 -7.15 -8.91 8.71
CA ALA A 96 -7.78 -8.95 10.03
C ALA A 96 -8.91 -7.92 10.17
N LYS A 97 -8.78 -6.76 9.50
CA LYS A 97 -9.78 -5.69 9.45
C LYS A 97 -10.76 -5.81 8.27
N ARG A 98 -10.68 -6.87 7.46
CA ARG A 98 -11.51 -7.09 6.26
C ARG A 98 -11.39 -5.95 5.23
N VAL A 99 -10.25 -5.29 5.19
CA VAL A 99 -9.92 -4.30 4.17
C VAL A 99 -9.44 -5.04 2.93
N THR A 100 -10.13 -4.84 1.81
CA THR A 100 -9.81 -5.51 0.54
C THR A 100 -8.75 -4.74 -0.24
N ASN A 101 -8.00 -5.43 -1.11
CA ASN A 101 -7.00 -4.80 -1.98
C ASN A 101 -7.58 -3.64 -2.85
N PRO A 102 -8.80 -3.73 -3.42
CA PRO A 102 -9.41 -2.60 -4.11
C PRO A 102 -9.54 -1.32 -3.27
N TYR A 103 -9.91 -1.44 -1.99
CA TYR A 103 -9.99 -0.27 -1.09
C TYR A 103 -8.61 0.33 -0.84
N MET A 104 -7.61 -0.51 -0.56
CA MET A 104 -6.23 -0.08 -0.37
C MET A 104 -5.69 0.65 -1.62
N LEU A 105 -5.86 0.07 -2.80
CA LEU A 105 -5.40 0.66 -4.07
C LEU A 105 -6.13 1.98 -4.38
N GLY A 106 -7.44 2.04 -4.14
CA GLY A 106 -8.23 3.27 -4.30
C GLY A 106 -7.75 4.39 -3.37
N MET A 107 -7.47 4.07 -2.11
CA MET A 107 -6.96 5.05 -1.15
C MET A 107 -5.52 5.49 -1.44
N THR A 108 -4.66 4.58 -1.91
CA THR A 108 -3.31 4.94 -2.37
C THR A 108 -3.40 5.93 -3.54
N SER A 109 -4.26 5.67 -4.53
CA SER A 109 -4.50 6.59 -5.64
C SER A 109 -5.02 7.95 -5.16
N ARG A 110 -5.96 7.96 -4.21
CA ARG A 110 -6.48 9.20 -3.61
C ARG A 110 -5.38 10.01 -2.92
N LEU A 111 -4.51 9.36 -2.13
CA LEU A 111 -3.38 10.02 -1.48
C LEU A 111 -2.38 10.59 -2.48
N GLN A 112 -2.05 9.84 -3.53
CA GLN A 112 -1.17 10.30 -4.61
C GLN A 112 -1.72 11.57 -5.28
N GLN A 113 -3.03 11.62 -5.55
CA GLN A 113 -3.66 12.81 -6.14
C GLN A 113 -3.62 14.03 -5.21
N VAL A 114 -3.90 13.84 -3.92
CA VAL A 114 -3.82 14.94 -2.94
C VAL A 114 -2.37 15.43 -2.81
N PHE A 115 -1.40 14.52 -2.80
CA PHE A 115 0.01 14.84 -2.74
C PHE A 115 0.46 15.63 -3.98
N LEU A 116 0.07 15.19 -5.19
CA LEU A 116 0.35 15.91 -6.44
C LEU A 116 -0.18 17.35 -6.40
N ASN A 117 -1.43 17.54 -5.96
CA ASN A 117 -2.01 18.88 -5.85
C ASN A 117 -1.21 19.77 -4.89
N LYS A 118 -0.72 19.21 -3.78
CA LYS A 118 0.15 19.96 -2.86
C LYS A 118 1.49 20.31 -3.48
N CYS A 119 2.10 19.40 -4.25
CA CYS A 119 3.32 19.69 -5.00
C CYS A 119 3.11 20.84 -6.00
N LEU A 120 2.05 20.79 -6.81
CA LEU A 120 1.73 21.81 -7.81
C LEU A 120 1.54 23.21 -7.20
N CYS A 121 1.02 23.29 -5.97
CA CYS A 121 0.85 24.56 -5.26
C CYS A 121 2.12 25.07 -4.56
N THR A 122 3.12 24.21 -4.35
CA THR A 122 4.26 24.52 -3.45
C THR A 122 5.58 24.63 -4.21
N PHE A 123 5.76 23.82 -5.25
CA PHE A 123 7.03 23.64 -5.93
C PHE A 123 6.97 24.12 -7.38
N SER A 124 8.13 24.40 -7.96
CA SER A 124 8.23 24.59 -9.42
C SER A 124 7.82 23.31 -10.17
N GLN A 125 7.61 23.42 -11.48
CA GLN A 125 7.25 22.25 -12.30
C GLN A 125 8.31 21.12 -12.20
N SER A 126 9.59 21.46 -12.34
CA SER A 126 10.69 20.49 -12.28
C SER A 126 10.79 19.80 -10.91
N GLU A 127 10.62 20.57 -9.83
CA GLU A 127 10.61 20.02 -8.47
C GLU A 127 9.36 19.17 -8.23
N THR A 128 8.19 19.57 -8.76
CA THR A 128 6.96 18.78 -8.68
C THR A 128 7.15 17.42 -9.33
N GLU A 129 7.66 17.38 -10.56
CA GLU A 129 7.93 16.12 -11.28
C GLU A 129 8.87 15.20 -10.47
N GLN A 130 9.91 15.76 -9.85
CA GLN A 130 10.84 15.01 -9.02
C GLN A 130 10.20 14.48 -7.74
N VAL A 131 9.58 15.36 -6.94
CA VAL A 131 9.05 15.03 -5.61
C VAL A 131 7.83 14.12 -5.72
N TYR A 132 6.89 14.45 -6.60
CA TYR A 132 5.74 13.59 -6.86
C TYR A 132 6.17 12.25 -7.47
N GLY A 133 7.12 12.26 -8.42
CA GLY A 133 7.63 11.03 -9.02
C GLY A 133 8.21 10.07 -7.98
N ALA A 134 9.03 10.58 -7.05
CA ALA A 134 9.61 9.79 -5.96
C ALA A 134 8.52 9.24 -5.02
N PHE A 135 7.58 10.09 -4.59
CA PHE A 135 6.47 9.68 -3.73
C PHE A 135 5.58 8.63 -4.39
N LYS A 136 5.29 8.80 -5.68
CA LYS A 136 4.47 7.87 -6.45
C LYS A 136 5.14 6.49 -6.55
N ARG A 137 6.41 6.41 -6.96
CA ARG A 137 7.14 5.14 -7.06
C ARG A 137 7.24 4.43 -5.71
N MET A 138 7.48 5.19 -4.65
CA MET A 138 7.52 4.67 -3.28
C MET A 138 6.17 4.06 -2.89
N THR A 139 5.09 4.82 -3.04
CA THR A 139 3.75 4.37 -2.63
C THR A 139 3.19 3.26 -3.52
N ASP A 140 3.50 3.24 -4.81
CA ASP A 140 3.17 2.12 -5.71
C ASP A 140 3.90 0.83 -5.29
N THR A 141 5.19 0.93 -4.96
CA THR A 141 5.97 -0.21 -4.44
C THR A 141 5.37 -0.73 -3.14
N ILE A 142 5.07 0.16 -2.19
CA ILE A 142 4.45 -0.20 -0.91
C ILE A 142 3.10 -0.89 -1.14
N ALA A 143 2.25 -0.36 -2.03
CA ALA A 143 0.96 -0.95 -2.34
C ALA A 143 1.10 -2.37 -2.93
N GLY A 144 2.07 -2.60 -3.80
CA GLY A 144 2.38 -3.94 -4.32
C GLY A 144 2.83 -4.91 -3.23
N ILE A 145 3.72 -4.47 -2.33
CA ILE A 145 4.16 -5.26 -1.17
C ILE A 145 3.00 -5.62 -0.25
N ILE A 146 2.11 -4.67 0.06
CA ILE A 146 0.93 -4.90 0.89
C ILE A 146 -0.02 -5.90 0.22
N ALA A 147 -0.28 -5.73 -1.09
CA ALA A 147 -1.21 -6.57 -1.84
C ALA A 147 -0.72 -8.02 -1.94
N GLU A 148 0.57 -8.22 -2.20
CA GLU A 148 1.18 -9.55 -2.24
C GLU A 148 1.25 -10.18 -0.83
N GLY A 149 1.61 -9.38 0.17
CA GLY A 149 1.58 -9.80 1.57
C GLY A 149 0.17 -10.27 1.97
N TYR A 150 -0.87 -9.54 1.57
CA TYR A 150 -2.27 -9.95 1.79
C TYR A 150 -2.54 -11.32 1.16
N PHE A 151 -2.21 -11.49 -0.12
CA PHE A 151 -2.48 -12.75 -0.83
C PHE A 151 -1.76 -13.94 -0.19
N ILE A 152 -0.47 -13.81 0.07
CA ILE A 152 0.36 -14.89 0.64
C ILE A 152 -0.10 -15.26 2.04
N ASN A 153 -0.39 -14.29 2.91
CA ASN A 153 -0.90 -14.58 4.26
C ASN A 153 -2.26 -15.29 4.21
N TYR A 154 -3.12 -14.94 3.24
CA TYR A 154 -4.40 -15.61 3.07
C TYR A 154 -4.23 -17.07 2.63
N ILE A 155 -3.34 -17.35 1.67
CA ILE A 155 -2.99 -18.73 1.27
C ILE A 155 -2.43 -19.52 2.45
N GLN A 156 -1.49 -18.96 3.20
CA GLN A 156 -0.89 -19.61 4.37
C GLN A 156 -1.93 -19.92 5.46
N ALA A 157 -2.90 -19.03 5.68
CA ALA A 157 -4.00 -19.29 6.60
C ALA A 157 -4.84 -20.50 6.15
N MET A 158 -5.14 -20.61 4.85
CA MET A 158 -5.87 -21.76 4.30
C MET A 158 -5.09 -23.07 4.40
N GLU A 159 -3.76 -23.04 4.17
CA GLU A 159 -2.89 -24.21 4.36
C GLU A 159 -2.95 -24.73 5.80
N ASN A 160 -2.82 -23.82 6.77
CA ASN A 160 -2.83 -24.16 8.19
C ASN A 160 -4.16 -24.73 8.67
N ILE A 161 -5.28 -24.25 8.11
CA ILE A 161 -6.63 -24.72 8.48
C ILE A 161 -6.97 -26.04 7.76
N GLY A 162 -6.66 -26.14 6.46
CA GLY A 162 -7.07 -27.26 5.61
C GLY A 162 -6.10 -28.45 5.60
N GLY A 163 -4.87 -28.28 6.11
CA GLY A 163 -3.84 -29.32 6.10
C GLY A 163 -3.27 -29.62 4.71
N PHE A 164 -3.62 -28.83 3.69
CA PHE A 164 -3.12 -29.00 2.33
C PHE A 164 -1.75 -28.35 2.17
N LYS A 165 -0.81 -29.04 1.53
CA LYS A 165 0.48 -28.46 1.16
C LYS A 165 0.33 -27.51 -0.03
N GLN A 166 1.11 -26.41 -0.03
CA GLN A 166 1.12 -25.38 -1.07
C GLN A 166 1.11 -25.91 -2.51
N PRO A 167 1.93 -26.91 -2.91
CA PRO A 167 1.96 -27.37 -4.29
C PRO A 167 0.65 -28.03 -4.74
N LEU A 168 -0.07 -28.69 -3.81
CA LEU A 168 -1.36 -29.30 -4.11
C LEU A 168 -2.42 -28.23 -4.31
N LEU A 169 -2.46 -27.21 -3.46
CA LEU A 169 -3.37 -26.07 -3.61
C LEU A 169 -3.12 -25.34 -4.94
N GLN A 170 -1.86 -25.10 -5.29
CA GLN A 170 -1.51 -24.49 -6.58
C GLN A 170 -2.01 -25.31 -7.78
N ARG A 171 -1.85 -26.63 -7.73
CA ARG A 171 -2.35 -27.51 -8.80
C ARG A 171 -3.87 -27.51 -8.89
N MET A 172 -4.58 -27.53 -7.76
CA MET A 172 -6.04 -27.45 -7.72
C MET A 172 -6.54 -26.10 -8.27
N MET A 173 -5.88 -25.00 -7.89
CA MET A 173 -6.19 -23.67 -8.43
C MET A 173 -5.97 -23.60 -9.94
N ALA A 174 -4.87 -24.15 -10.46
CA ALA A 174 -4.58 -24.16 -11.89
C ALA A 174 -5.69 -24.88 -12.69
N LEU A 175 -6.11 -26.06 -12.23
CA LEU A 175 -7.20 -26.82 -12.86
C LEU A 175 -8.53 -26.07 -12.86
N GLU A 176 -8.88 -25.41 -11.74
CA GLU A 176 -10.11 -24.63 -11.65
C GLU A 176 -10.05 -23.36 -12.52
N ILE A 177 -8.88 -22.71 -12.62
CA ILE A 177 -8.66 -21.57 -13.52
C ILE A 177 -8.84 -22.01 -14.97
N ASP A 178 -8.20 -23.11 -15.40
CA ASP A 178 -8.31 -23.61 -16.76
C ASP A 178 -9.76 -23.92 -17.13
N LYS A 179 -10.51 -24.54 -16.21
CA LYS A 179 -11.94 -24.81 -16.38
C LYS A 179 -12.75 -23.53 -16.54
N LYS A 180 -12.51 -22.51 -15.71
CA LYS A 180 -13.18 -21.20 -15.81
C LYS A 180 -12.85 -20.49 -17.13
N LEU A 181 -11.58 -20.54 -17.56
CA LEU A 181 -11.15 -19.94 -18.82
C LEU A 181 -11.76 -20.65 -20.03
N ALA A 182 -11.90 -21.97 -20.00
CA ALA A 182 -12.57 -22.73 -21.06
C ALA A 182 -14.05 -22.33 -21.20
N ALA A 183 -14.76 -22.15 -20.07
CA ALA A 183 -16.17 -21.74 -20.07
C ALA A 183 -16.41 -20.32 -20.60
N LEU A 184 -15.40 -19.44 -20.60
CA LEU A 184 -15.51 -18.10 -21.21
C LEU A 184 -15.32 -18.11 -22.73
N ARG A 185 -14.80 -19.21 -23.29
CA ARG A 185 -14.54 -19.38 -24.73
C ARG A 185 -15.66 -20.11 -25.46
N SER A 186 -16.64 -20.64 -24.73
CA SER A 186 -17.85 -21.31 -25.23
C SER A 186 -19.03 -20.34 -25.25
#